data_AF-A0A2T7UKU2-F1
#
_entry.id   AF-A0A2T7UKU2-F1
#
_cell.length_a   1.000
_cell.length_b   1.000
_cell.length_c   1.000
_cell.angle_alpha   90.00
_cell.angle_beta   90.00
_cell.angle_gamma   90.00
#
_symmetry.space_group_name_H-M   'P 1'
#
loop_
_entity.id
_entity.type
_entity.pdbx_description
1 polymer ?
#
loop_
_entity_poly.entity_id
_entity_poly.type
_entity_poly.pdbx_seq_one_letter_code
_entity_poly.pdbx_strand_id
1 'polypeptide(L)'
;MPNIKLYVDMQRHPEARGQMPALMAELRDIVVQTLGVQKAACQLAAIEVAGLADQPPVNLEMSYLPAPARTRDRMEQVAGLLRDAVRQATGLHSAVRFTALDGGTYLATK
;
A
#
# COMPACT_ATOMS: atom_id res chain seq x y z
N MET A 1 8.95 -6.62 -6.92
CA MET A 1 7.50 -6.80 -7.10
C MET A 1 6.84 -6.52 -5.76
N PRO A 2 6.25 -5.32 -5.58
CA PRO A 2 5.26 -5.06 -4.55
C PRO A 2 3.84 -5.08 -5.16
N ASN A 3 2.92 -5.75 -4.48
CA ASN A 3 1.48 -5.73 -4.78
C ASN A 3 0.77 -5.08 -3.60
N ILE A 4 0.16 -3.91 -3.84
CA ILE A 4 -0.42 -3.07 -2.81
C ILE A 4 -1.94 -3.05 -2.98
N LYS A 5 -2.66 -3.31 -1.90
CA LYS A 5 -4.12 -3.20 -1.81
C LYS A 5 -4.49 -2.14 -0.78
N LEU A 6 -5.33 -1.20 -1.18
CA LEU A 6 -5.97 -0.25 -0.27
C LEU A 6 -7.41 -0.68 -0.08
N TYR A 7 -7.72 -1.22 1.08
CA TYR A 7 -9.10 -1.50 1.49
C TYR A 7 -9.65 -0.26 2.19
N VAL A 8 -10.70 0.33 1.65
CA VAL A 8 -11.27 1.59 2.14
C VAL A 8 -12.77 1.45 2.32
N ASP A 9 -13.28 1.85 3.48
CA ASP A 9 -14.73 2.02 3.69
C ASP A 9 -15.20 3.32 3.02
N MET A 10 -15.45 3.25 1.72
CA MET A 10 -15.91 4.39 0.93
C MET A 10 -17.38 4.75 1.17
N GLN A 11 -18.14 3.91 1.89
CA GLN A 11 -19.50 4.26 2.29
C GLN A 11 -19.48 5.26 3.45
N ARG A 12 -18.58 5.05 4.42
CA ARG A 12 -18.34 5.99 5.52
C ARG A 12 -17.47 7.18 5.12
N HIS A 13 -16.62 7.00 4.10
CA HIS A 13 -15.66 8.00 3.61
C HIS A 13 -15.76 8.21 2.08
N PRO A 14 -16.91 8.70 1.57
CA PRO A 14 -17.15 8.83 0.13
C PRO A 14 -16.16 9.78 -0.58
N GLU A 15 -15.61 10.76 0.13
CA GLU A 15 -14.60 11.70 -0.36
C GLU A 15 -13.30 11.00 -0.81
N ALA A 16 -12.96 9.87 -0.18
CA ALA A 16 -11.75 9.11 -0.49
C ALA A 16 -11.78 8.55 -1.92
N ARG A 17 -12.96 8.29 -2.49
CA ARG A 17 -13.12 7.71 -3.83
C ARG A 17 -12.48 8.60 -4.91
N GLY A 18 -12.64 9.91 -4.82
CA GLY A 18 -12.06 10.86 -5.78
C GLY A 18 -10.53 11.01 -5.65
N GLN A 19 -9.99 10.73 -4.47
CA GLN A 19 -8.56 10.90 -4.16
C GLN A 19 -7.72 9.67 -4.54
N MET A 20 -8.34 8.48 -4.64
CA MET A 20 -7.61 7.22 -4.84
C MET A 20 -6.68 7.19 -6.06
N PRO A 21 -7.06 7.69 -7.25
CA PRO A 21 -6.15 7.63 -8.41
C PRO A 21 -4.83 8.37 -8.17
N ALA A 22 -4.89 9.57 -7.59
CA ALA A 22 -3.71 10.37 -7.28
C ALA A 22 -2.88 9.74 -6.15
N LEU A 23 -3.55 9.31 -5.07
CA LEU A 23 -2.90 8.62 -3.97
C LEU A 23 -2.18 7.35 -4.44
N MET A 24 -2.81 6.49 -5.26
CA MET A 24 -2.16 5.29 -5.78
C MET A 24 -0.95 5.61 -6.66
N ALA A 25 -0.98 6.70 -7.42
CA ALA A 25 0.18 7.15 -8.18
C ALA A 25 1.35 7.53 -7.26
N GLU A 26 1.07 8.29 -6.21
CA GLU A 26 2.05 8.70 -5.20
C GLU A 26 2.62 7.50 -4.43
N LEU A 27 1.78 6.59 -3.93
CA LEU A 27 2.22 5.38 -3.22
C LEU A 27 3.14 4.53 -4.08
N ARG A 28 2.85 4.43 -5.38
CA ARG A 28 3.72 3.73 -6.33
C ARG A 28 5.08 4.39 -6.43
N ASP A 29 5.12 5.72 -6.53
CA ASP A 29 6.37 6.47 -6.66
C ASP A 29 7.21 6.38 -5.37
N ILE A 30 6.58 6.46 -4.18
CA ILE A 30 7.22 6.19 -2.89
C ILE A 30 7.88 4.82 -2.91
N VAL A 31 7.16 3.76 -3.27
CA VAL A 31 7.71 2.40 -3.25
C VAL A 31 8.82 2.20 -4.29
N VAL A 32 8.67 2.78 -5.48
CA VAL A 32 9.70 2.74 -6.53
C VAL A 32 11.00 3.38 -6.04
N GLN A 33 10.92 4.58 -5.49
CA GLN A 33 12.09 5.33 -5.01
C GLN A 33 12.72 4.66 -3.80
N THR A 34 11.91 4.28 -2.81
CA THR A 34 12.38 3.74 -1.54
C THR A 34 12.86 2.31 -1.65
N LEU A 35 12.26 1.44 -2.47
CA LEU A 35 12.66 0.02 -2.59
C LEU A 35 13.47 -0.27 -3.87
N GLY A 36 13.73 0.74 -4.70
CA GLY A 36 14.51 0.59 -5.94
C GLY A 36 13.89 -0.39 -6.93
N VAL A 37 12.56 -0.48 -6.96
CA VAL A 37 11.83 -1.37 -7.87
C VAL A 37 11.41 -0.63 -9.13
N GLN A 38 11.29 -1.34 -10.25
CA GLN A 38 10.74 -0.74 -11.47
C GLN A 38 9.24 -0.44 -11.32
N LYS A 39 8.77 0.67 -11.91
CA LYS A 39 7.36 1.08 -11.90
C LYS A 39 6.42 -0.02 -12.42
N ALA A 40 6.83 -0.71 -13.49
CA ALA A 40 6.10 -1.84 -14.08
C ALA A 40 6.08 -3.11 -13.19
N ALA A 41 6.85 -3.12 -12.10
CA ALA A 41 6.83 -4.20 -11.12
C ALA A 41 5.84 -3.98 -9.97
N CYS A 42 5.24 -2.78 -9.89
CA CYS A 42 4.27 -2.41 -8.88
C CYS A 42 2.84 -2.64 -9.39
N GLN A 43 2.04 -3.38 -8.63
CA GLN A 43 0.60 -3.51 -8.84
C GLN A 43 -0.11 -2.81 -7.69
N LEU A 44 -1.08 -1.93 -7.98
CA LEU A 44 -1.88 -1.25 -6.97
C LEU A 44 -3.36 -1.39 -7.28
N ALA A 45 -4.19 -1.52 -6.25
CA ALA A 45 -5.64 -1.46 -6.37
C ALA A 45 -6.27 -0.86 -5.12
N ALA A 46 -7.28 0.00 -5.31
CA ALA A 46 -8.21 0.39 -4.28
C ALA A 46 -9.43 -0.54 -4.31
N ILE A 47 -9.83 -1.04 -3.15
CA ILE A 47 -10.92 -2.00 -2.95
C ILE A 47 -11.86 -1.40 -1.92
N GLU A 48 -13.12 -1.26 -2.31
CA GLU A 48 -14.18 -0.83 -1.39
C GLU A 48 -14.57 -1.97 -0.45
N VAL A 49 -14.71 -1.66 0.84
CA VAL A 49 -15.09 -2.62 1.89
C VAL A 49 -16.11 -1.99 2.84
N ALA A 50 -16.78 -2.81 3.65
CA ALA A 50 -17.53 -2.34 4.81
C ALA A 50 -16.68 -2.58 6.06
N GLY A 51 -16.41 -1.52 6.83
CA GLY A 51 -15.61 -1.57 8.06
C GLY A 51 -16.44 -1.32 9.32
N LEU A 52 -15.85 -1.64 10.47
CA LEU A 52 -16.38 -1.21 11.77
C LEU A 52 -15.90 0.21 12.12
N ALA A 53 -16.67 0.92 12.93
CA ALA A 53 -16.39 2.32 13.29
C ALA A 53 -15.12 2.48 14.14
N ASP A 54 -14.71 1.43 14.85
CA ASP A 54 -13.57 1.38 15.77
C ASP A 54 -12.30 0.81 15.13
N GLN A 55 -12.33 0.58 13.80
CA GLN A 55 -11.20 0.12 13.03
C GLN A 55 -10.60 1.26 12.19
N PRO A 56 -9.33 1.13 11.75
CA PRO A 56 -8.77 2.04 10.77
C PRO A 56 -9.63 2.07 9.49
N PRO A 57 -10.06 3.25 9.01
CA PRO A 57 -10.92 3.39 7.84
C PRO A 57 -10.22 3.02 6.53
N VAL A 58 -8.88 2.94 6.56
CA VAL A 58 -8.04 2.47 5.47
C VAL A 58 -7.11 1.36 5.99
N ASN A 59 -7.11 0.23 5.30
CA ASN A 59 -6.11 -0.82 5.48
C ASN A 59 -5.27 -0.92 4.20
N LEU A 60 -3.98 -0.61 4.31
CA LEU A 60 -3.01 -0.77 3.24
C LEU A 60 -2.21 -2.04 3.47
N GLU A 61 -2.33 -2.98 2.53
CA GLU A 61 -1.57 -4.22 2.55
C GLU A 61 -0.58 -4.24 1.40
N MET A 62 0.66 -4.62 1.68
CA MET A 62 1.68 -4.83 0.65
C MET A 62 2.29 -6.22 0.76
N SER A 63 2.11 -7.02 -0.28
CA SER A 63 2.86 -8.26 -0.47
C SER A 63 4.12 -7.97 -1.28
N TYR A 64 5.25 -8.51 -0.87
CA TYR A 64 6.54 -8.27 -1.51
C TYR A 64 7.45 -9.49 -1.49
N LEU A 65 8.31 -9.64 -2.50
CA LEU A 65 9.39 -10.64 -2.44
C LEU A 65 10.53 -10.13 -1.53
N PRO A 66 11.16 -10.97 -0.70
CA PRO A 66 12.36 -10.59 0.05
C PRO A 66 13.51 -10.17 -0.87
N ALA A 67 14.40 -9.32 -0.37
CA ALA A 67 15.69 -9.00 -0.99
C ALA A 67 16.64 -8.47 0.10
N PRO A 68 17.97 -8.62 -0.03
CA PRO A 68 18.92 -8.13 0.98
C PRO A 68 18.75 -6.64 1.31
N ALA A 69 18.41 -5.83 0.31
CA ALA A 69 18.18 -4.40 0.49
C ALA A 69 16.87 -4.05 1.21
N ARG A 70 15.94 -5.00 1.40
CA ARG A 70 14.62 -4.82 2.06
C ARG A 70 14.73 -5.22 3.53
N THR A 71 15.57 -4.52 4.26
CA THR A 71 15.77 -4.71 5.71
C THR A 71 14.53 -4.27 6.49
N ARG A 72 14.40 -4.73 7.74
CA ARG A 72 13.32 -4.29 8.65
C ARG A 72 13.18 -2.77 8.69
N ASP A 73 14.26 -2.06 9.00
CA ASP A 73 14.26 -0.59 9.13
C ASP A 73 13.79 0.10 7.85
N ARG A 74 14.23 -0.39 6.69
CA ARG A 74 13.80 0.15 5.40
C ARG A 74 12.31 -0.11 5.16
N MET A 75 11.82 -1.29 5.52
CA MET A 75 10.39 -1.60 5.42
C MET A 75 9.57 -0.75 6.39
N GLU A 76 10.04 -0.53 7.62
CA GLU A 76 9.37 0.35 8.59
C GLU A 76 9.33 1.81 8.11
N GLN A 77 10.41 2.30 7.50
CA GLN A 77 10.44 3.61 6.84
C GLN A 77 9.39 3.71 5.72
N VAL A 78 9.32 2.69 4.86
CA VAL A 78 8.30 2.66 3.80
C VAL A 78 6.90 2.64 4.39
N ALA A 79 6.65 1.85 5.43
CA ALA A 79 5.34 1.81 6.09
C ALA A 79 4.93 3.19 6.64
N GLY A 80 5.86 3.93 7.25
CA GLY A 80 5.64 5.30 7.69
C GLY A 80 5.26 6.23 6.54
N LEU A 81 6.03 6.23 5.45
CA LEU A 81 5.78 7.08 4.28
C LEU A 81 4.43 6.78 3.62
N LEU A 82 4.05 5.50 3.49
CA LEU A 82 2.75 5.12 2.91
C LEU A 82 1.60 5.56 3.81
N ARG A 83 1.74 5.42 5.13
CA ARG A 83 0.73 5.88 6.09
C ARG A 83 0.54 7.40 6.01
N ASP A 84 1.64 8.14 5.94
CA ASP A 84 1.62 9.60 5.90
C ASP A 84 1.01 10.11 4.58
N ALA A 85 1.32 9.47 3.44
CA ALA A 85 0.69 9.78 2.15
C ALA A 85 -0.83 9.57 2.19
N VAL A 86 -1.30 8.45 2.76
CA VAL A 86 -2.76 8.23 2.94
C VAL A 86 -3.38 9.34 3.78
N ARG A 87 -2.74 9.71 4.90
CA ARG A 87 -3.20 10.76 5.80
C ARG A 87 -3.25 12.12 5.11
N GLN A 88 -2.25 12.48 4.31
CA GLN A 88 -2.19 13.75 3.59
C GLN A 88 -3.24 13.83 2.50
N ALA A 89 -3.43 12.75 1.72
CA ALA A 89 -4.39 12.74 0.62
C ALA A 89 -5.85 12.71 1.09
N THR A 90 -6.14 12.00 2.19
CA THR A 90 -7.52 11.68 2.61
C THR A 90 -7.95 12.23 3.96
N GLY A 91 -7.01 12.68 4.80
CA GLY A 91 -7.27 12.99 6.22
C GLY A 91 -7.46 11.74 7.10
N LEU A 92 -7.62 10.56 6.51
CA LEU A 92 -7.89 9.32 7.23
C LEU A 92 -6.61 8.73 7.82
N HIS A 93 -6.75 8.06 8.96
CA HIS A 93 -5.66 7.23 9.48
C HIS A 93 -5.71 5.85 8.81
N SER A 94 -4.55 5.19 8.71
CA SER A 94 -4.46 3.88 8.07
C SER A 94 -3.65 2.89 8.89
N ALA A 95 -4.04 1.62 8.81
CA ALA A 95 -3.16 0.51 9.16
C ALA A 95 -2.34 0.12 7.93
N VAL A 96 -1.06 -0.18 8.14
CA VAL A 96 -0.15 -0.66 7.09
C VAL A 96 0.39 -2.03 7.47
N ARG A 97 0.24 -3.01 6.60
CA ARG A 97 0.66 -4.41 6.84
C ARG A 97 1.46 -4.94 5.66
N PHE A 98 2.65 -5.49 5.96
CA PHE A 98 3.52 -6.03 4.93
C PHE A 98 3.68 -7.54 5.08
N THR A 99 3.58 -8.25 3.97
CA THR A 99 3.73 -9.70 3.91
C THR A 99 4.86 -10.06 2.96
N ALA A 100 5.91 -10.68 3.50
CA ALA A 100 6.97 -11.26 2.70
C ALA A 100 6.45 -12.54 2.03
N LEU A 101 6.58 -12.63 0.72
CA LEU A 101 6.23 -13.81 -0.07
C LEU A 101 7.41 -14.77 -0.13
N ASP A 102 7.13 -16.05 -0.27
CA ASP A 102 8.17 -17.04 -0.56
C ASP A 102 8.52 -17.01 -2.05
N GLY A 103 9.78 -16.69 -2.36
CA GLY A 103 10.28 -16.62 -3.73
C GLY A 103 10.36 -17.96 -4.45
N GLY A 104 10.40 -19.09 -3.73
CA GLY A 104 10.40 -20.43 -4.32
C GLY A 104 9.04 -20.87 -4.85
N THR A 105 7.96 -20.32 -4.29
CA THR A 105 6.57 -20.67 -4.62
C THR A 105 5.83 -19.53 -5.33
N TYR A 106 6.37 -18.33 -5.32
CA TYR A 106 5.77 -17.19 -5.99
C TYR A 106 5.95 -17.25 -7.52
N LEU A 107 4.83 -17.44 -8.21
CA LEU A 107 4.74 -17.38 -9.67
C LEU A 107 3.97 -16.15 -10.10
N ALA A 108 4.51 -15.41 -11.07
CA ALA A 108 3.82 -14.30 -11.70
C ALA A 108 4.15 -14.24 -13.19
N THR A 109 3.12 -14.20 -14.01
CA THR A 109 3.21 -13.88 -15.43
C THR A 109 2.75 -12.44 -15.60
N LYS A 110 3.51 -11.65 -16.35
CA LYS A 110 3.19 -10.26 -16.65
C LYS A 110 2.99 -10.06 -18.13
#